data_AF-K1SDQ0-F1
#
_entry.id   AF-K1SDQ0-F1
#
_cell.length_a   1.000
_cell.length_b   1.000
_cell.length_c   1.000
_cell.angle_alpha   90.00
_cell.angle_beta   90.00
_cell.angle_gamma   90.00
#
_symmetry.space_group_name_H-M   'P 1'
#
loop_
_entity.id
_entity.type
_entity.pdbx_description
1 polymer ?
#
loop_
_entity_poly.entity_id
_entity_poly.type
_entity_poly.pdbx_seq_one_letter_code
_entity_poly.pdbx_strand_id
1 'polypeptide(L)'
;MTGQHTGHGEVRGNKEYWRDSGEVRYGVNTDYAIVGQHPYDPNRVILPEIMKENGYTTGMFGKWAGGYEGSVSTPDKRGIDEFFGYICQFQAHLYYPNFLNRYSSRLGDTATIRVTL
;
A
#
# COMPACT_ATOMS: atom_id res chain seq x y z
N MET A 1 11.59 -2.32 -1.09
CA MET A 1 12.60 -3.11 -1.84
C MET A 1 13.19 -4.17 -0.92
N THR A 2 13.40 -5.40 -1.41
CA THR A 2 13.90 -6.56 -0.62
C THR A 2 15.39 -6.86 -0.78
N GLY A 3 16.07 -6.17 -1.71
CA GLY A 3 17.50 -6.36 -2.02
C GLY A 3 17.86 -7.63 -2.80
N GLN A 4 16.87 -8.42 -3.25
CA GLN A 4 17.13 -9.66 -4.00
C GLN A 4 17.29 -9.40 -5.49
N HIS A 5 18.12 -10.22 -6.15
CA HIS A 5 18.17 -10.27 -7.60
C HIS A 5 16.99 -11.06 -8.18
N THR A 6 16.77 -10.93 -9.49
CA THR A 6 15.61 -11.45 -10.24
C THR A 6 15.39 -12.96 -10.14
N GLY A 7 16.43 -13.73 -9.79
CA GLY A 7 16.34 -15.18 -9.61
C GLY A 7 15.63 -15.60 -8.32
N HIS A 8 15.62 -14.75 -7.29
CA HIS A 8 15.10 -15.08 -5.95
C HIS A 8 13.99 -14.14 -5.46
N GLY A 9 13.59 -13.15 -6.28
CA GLY A 9 12.45 -12.30 -5.96
C GLY A 9 11.13 -13.07 -6.04
N GLU A 10 10.28 -12.91 -5.02
CA GLU A 10 8.91 -13.44 -4.97
C GLU A 10 8.00 -12.71 -5.97
N VAL A 11 7.89 -11.38 -5.83
CA VAL A 11 7.07 -10.54 -6.70
C VAL A 11 7.81 -10.25 -8.00
N ARG A 12 7.30 -10.76 -9.12
CA ARG A 12 7.87 -10.60 -10.47
C ARG A 12 6.93 -9.93 -11.48
N GLY A 13 5.79 -9.44 -11.02
CA GLY A 13 4.79 -8.78 -11.85
C GLY A 13 3.68 -8.16 -11.01
N ASN A 14 2.74 -7.48 -11.67
CA ASN A 14 1.64 -6.79 -11.01
C ASN A 14 0.42 -7.72 -10.90
N LYS A 15 0.47 -8.69 -9.99
CA LYS A 15 -0.73 -9.49 -9.67
C LYS A 15 -1.68 -8.63 -8.83
N GLU A 16 -2.90 -8.44 -9.32
CA GLU A 16 -3.88 -7.52 -8.74
C GLU A 16 -4.99 -8.25 -7.97
N TYR A 17 -5.60 -7.57 -6.99
CA TYR A 17 -6.56 -8.15 -6.04
C TYR A 17 -7.93 -7.44 -6.00
N TRP A 18 -8.32 -6.77 -7.09
CA TRP A 18 -9.56 -5.97 -7.14
C TRP A 18 -10.76 -6.65 -7.82
N ARG A 19 -10.53 -7.63 -8.72
CA ARG A 19 -11.57 -8.20 -9.61
C ARG A 19 -12.80 -8.75 -8.88
N ASP A 20 -12.57 -9.43 -7.76
CA ASP A 20 -13.63 -10.08 -6.99
C ASP A 20 -13.95 -9.33 -5.68
N SER A 21 -13.46 -8.10 -5.53
CA SER A 21 -13.66 -7.32 -4.31
C SER A 21 -15.06 -6.71 -4.18
N GLY A 22 -15.83 -6.70 -5.27
CA GLY A 22 -17.06 -5.93 -5.38
C GLY A 22 -16.81 -4.46 -5.69
N GLU A 23 -17.88 -3.68 -5.70
CA GLU A 23 -17.87 -2.28 -6.13
C GLU A 23 -18.26 -1.34 -4.99
N VAL A 24 -17.73 -0.12 -5.04
CA VAL A 24 -18.08 0.99 -4.17
C VAL A 24 -18.39 2.22 -5.04
N ARG A 25 -19.32 3.06 -4.60
CA ARG A 25 -19.68 4.28 -5.32
C ARG A 25 -19.10 5.52 -4.64
N TYR A 26 -18.58 6.42 -5.45
CA TYR A 26 -18.13 7.76 -5.09
C TYR A 26 -18.96 8.77 -5.89
N GLY A 27 -20.12 9.14 -5.34
CA GLY A 27 -21.14 9.90 -6.07
C GLY A 27 -21.65 9.13 -7.29
N VAL A 28 -21.36 9.64 -8.49
CA VAL A 28 -21.73 8.98 -9.76
C VAL A 28 -20.66 8.00 -10.25
N ASN A 29 -19.43 8.06 -9.73
CA ASN A 29 -18.34 7.18 -10.11
C ASN A 29 -18.44 5.84 -9.36
N THR A 30 -18.01 4.77 -10.02
CA THR A 30 -17.89 3.43 -9.42
C THR A 30 -16.42 3.02 -9.42
N ASP A 31 -15.99 2.40 -8.33
CA ASP A 31 -14.64 1.88 -8.14
C ASP A 31 -14.70 0.53 -7.42
N TYR A 32 -13.55 -0.12 -7.20
CA TYR A 32 -13.46 -1.40 -6.51
C TYR A 32 -13.42 -1.23 -4.99
N ALA A 33 -14.09 -2.14 -4.28
CA ALA A 33 -14.16 -2.07 -2.82
C ALA A 33 -12.81 -2.37 -2.15
N ILE A 34 -11.93 -3.16 -2.79
CA ILE A 34 -10.55 -3.39 -2.38
C ILE A 34 -9.64 -3.22 -3.59
N VAL A 35 -8.53 -2.49 -3.42
CA VAL A 35 -7.53 -2.32 -4.47
C VAL A 35 -6.12 -2.66 -3.99
N GLY A 36 -5.27 -3.10 -4.93
CA GLY A 36 -3.83 -3.24 -4.75
C GLY A 36 -3.23 -4.48 -5.37
N GLN A 37 -1.97 -4.74 -5.01
CA GLN A 37 -1.14 -5.78 -5.60
C GLN A 37 -0.88 -6.91 -4.60
N HIS A 38 -0.27 -7.98 -5.09
CA HIS A 38 0.19 -9.08 -4.24
C HIS A 38 1.05 -8.55 -3.08
N PRO A 39 0.72 -8.89 -1.82
CA PRO A 39 1.51 -8.49 -0.68
C PRO A 39 2.87 -9.16 -0.72
N TYR A 40 3.90 -8.45 -0.23
CA TYR A 40 5.16 -9.11 0.10
C TYR A 40 4.96 -10.07 1.27
N ASP A 41 5.70 -11.19 1.28
CA ASP A 41 5.80 -12.04 2.47
C ASP A 41 6.17 -11.20 3.71
N PRO A 42 5.41 -11.28 4.82
CA PRO A 42 5.73 -10.56 6.05
C PRO A 42 7.07 -11.00 6.67
N ASN A 43 7.56 -12.20 6.36
CA ASN A 43 8.87 -12.67 6.81
C ASN A 43 10.03 -12.07 6.00
N ARG A 44 9.73 -11.37 4.90
CA ARG A 44 10.74 -10.75 4.05
C ARG A 44 10.96 -9.30 4.47
N VAL A 45 12.08 -9.04 5.16
CA VAL A 45 12.46 -7.68 5.57
C VAL A 45 12.63 -6.76 4.36
N ILE A 46 12.10 -5.55 4.47
CA ILE A 46 12.27 -4.49 3.47
C ILE A 46 12.88 -3.23 4.10
N LEU A 47 13.44 -2.38 3.23
CA LEU A 47 14.15 -1.15 3.61
C LEU A 47 13.53 -0.33 4.77
N PRO A 48 12.22 0.04 4.77
CA PRO A 48 11.66 0.86 5.86
C PRO A 48 11.73 0.18 7.24
N GLU A 49 11.62 -1.15 7.32
CA GLU A 49 11.75 -1.87 8.59
C GLU A 49 13.18 -1.75 9.14
N ILE A 50 14.19 -1.91 8.27
CA ILE A 50 15.61 -1.72 8.64
C ILE A 50 15.87 -0.30 9.12
N MET A 51 15.34 0.70 8.40
CA MET A 51 15.49 2.11 8.78
C MET A 51 14.86 2.38 10.14
N LYS A 52 13.66 1.86 10.38
CA LYS A 52 12.94 2.01 11.65
C LYS A 52 13.67 1.35 12.82
N GLU A 53 14.21 0.14 12.62
CA GLU A 53 15.06 -0.54 13.62
C GLU A 53 16.31 0.27 13.99
N ASN A 54 16.81 1.09 13.08
CA ASN A 54 17.95 1.98 13.30
C ASN A 54 17.57 3.38 13.78
N GLY A 55 16.34 3.57 14.26
CA GLY A 55 15.89 4.81 14.91
C GLY A 55 15.43 5.92 13.96
N TYR A 56 15.26 5.63 12.66
CA TYR A 56 14.69 6.60 11.72
C TYR A 56 13.18 6.68 11.85
N THR A 57 12.64 7.90 11.77
CA THR A 57 11.22 8.11 11.45
C THR A 57 11.02 7.95 9.95
N THR A 58 10.13 7.04 9.55
CA THR A 58 9.97 6.66 8.14
C THR A 58 8.70 7.24 7.53
N GLY A 59 8.82 7.81 6.33
CA GLY A 59 7.71 8.36 5.58
C GLY A 59 7.67 7.81 4.17
N MET A 60 6.47 7.61 3.63
CA MET A 60 6.28 7.25 2.23
C MET A 60 5.12 8.01 1.60
N PHE A 61 5.38 8.69 0.49
CA PHE A 61 4.39 9.49 -0.21
C PHE A 61 4.30 9.04 -1.67
N GLY A 62 3.08 8.83 -2.16
CA GLY A 62 2.82 8.31 -3.50
C GLY A 62 2.50 6.82 -3.51
N LYS A 63 2.99 6.09 -4.52
CA LYS A 63 2.58 4.71 -4.80
C LYS A 63 3.31 3.68 -3.94
N TRP A 64 2.56 2.85 -3.21
CA TRP A 64 3.04 1.68 -2.46
C TRP A 64 3.19 0.44 -3.35
N ALA A 65 2.08 -0.13 -3.84
CA ALA A 65 2.04 -1.34 -4.67
C ALA A 65 2.75 -2.59 -4.10
N GLY A 66 2.98 -2.65 -2.78
CA GLY A 66 3.53 -3.80 -2.06
C GLY A 66 2.49 -4.62 -1.31
N GLY A 67 1.21 -4.50 -1.68
CA GLY A 67 0.07 -5.14 -1.04
C GLY A 67 -1.26 -4.55 -1.51
N TYR A 68 -2.36 -5.18 -1.08
CA TYR A 68 -3.72 -4.64 -1.21
C TYR A 68 -4.22 -4.12 0.12
N GLU A 69 -5.27 -3.30 0.09
CA GLU A 69 -5.86 -2.72 1.29
C GLU A 69 -6.27 -3.81 2.29
N GLY A 70 -5.85 -3.67 3.55
CA GLY A 70 -6.07 -4.68 4.60
C GLY A 70 -5.12 -5.90 4.55
N SER A 71 -4.31 -6.07 3.50
CA SER A 71 -3.34 -7.18 3.41
C SER A 71 -2.27 -7.11 4.49
N VAL A 72 -1.48 -8.19 4.62
CA VAL A 72 -0.35 -8.28 5.56
C VAL A 72 0.81 -7.33 5.23
N SER A 73 0.78 -6.65 4.08
CA SER A 73 1.86 -5.82 3.60
C SER A 73 1.37 -4.42 3.21
N THR A 74 0.54 -3.81 4.05
CA THR A 74 0.20 -2.38 4.00
C THR A 74 1.24 -1.54 4.75
N PRO A 75 1.42 -0.24 4.41
CA PRO A 75 2.45 0.62 5.02
C PRO A 75 2.52 0.57 6.56
N ASP A 76 1.37 0.56 7.23
CA ASP A 76 1.23 0.44 8.69
C ASP A 76 1.89 -0.80 9.30
N LYS A 77 2.09 -1.86 8.50
CA LYS A 77 2.68 -3.13 8.93
C LYS A 77 4.14 -3.29 8.52
N ARG A 78 4.64 -2.36 7.69
CA ARG A 78 5.89 -2.54 6.94
C ARG A 78 6.90 -1.44 7.26
N GLY A 79 6.93 -1.01 8.52
CA GLY A 79 7.93 -0.08 9.05
C GLY A 79 7.76 1.36 8.59
N ILE A 80 6.58 1.79 8.16
CA ILE A 80 6.26 3.19 7.83
C ILE A 80 5.62 3.87 9.05
N ASP A 81 6.00 5.12 9.35
CA ASP A 81 5.35 5.95 10.38
C ASP A 81 4.31 6.91 9.79
N GLU A 82 4.55 7.41 8.58
CA GLU A 82 3.69 8.34 7.86
C GLU A 82 3.53 7.91 6.40
N PHE A 83 2.29 7.76 5.94
CA PHE A 83 1.96 7.39 4.58
C PHE A 83 0.82 8.24 4.03
N PHE A 84 0.98 8.73 2.82
CA PHE A 84 -0.11 9.33 2.05
C PHE A 84 0.09 9.08 0.55
N GLY A 85 -0.88 8.42 -0.09
CA GLY A 85 -0.80 8.14 -1.52
C GLY A 85 -1.64 6.96 -1.96
N TYR A 86 -1.12 6.13 -2.86
CA TYR A 86 -1.86 5.03 -3.47
C TYR A 86 -1.38 3.69 -2.96
N ILE A 87 -2.27 2.86 -2.42
CA ILE A 87 -1.94 1.45 -2.21
C ILE A 87 -1.78 0.73 -3.55
N CYS A 88 -2.67 1.03 -4.50
CA CYS A 88 -2.77 0.30 -5.75
C CYS A 88 -2.04 0.97 -6.91
N GLN A 89 -1.27 0.16 -7.65
CA GLN A 89 -0.60 0.55 -8.89
C GLN A 89 -1.60 1.06 -9.94
N PHE A 90 -2.72 0.36 -10.17
CA PHE A 90 -3.75 0.81 -11.11
C PHE A 90 -4.29 2.21 -10.75
N GLN A 91 -4.67 2.42 -9.49
CA GLN A 91 -5.17 3.72 -9.00
C GLN A 91 -4.16 4.86 -9.18
N ALA A 92 -2.86 4.57 -9.03
CA ALA A 92 -1.80 5.56 -9.22
C ALA A 92 -1.65 6.09 -10.66
N HIS A 93 -2.35 5.52 -11.65
CA HIS A 93 -2.38 6.03 -13.04
C HIS A 93 -3.59 6.92 -13.33
N LEU A 94 -4.49 7.12 -12.38
CA LEU A 94 -5.65 7.97 -12.58
C LEU A 94 -5.25 9.45 -12.49
N TYR A 95 -5.72 10.25 -13.44
CA TYR A 95 -5.61 11.71 -13.38
C TYR A 95 -6.51 12.29 -12.27
N TYR A 96 -7.68 11.69 -12.04
CA TYR A 96 -8.67 12.12 -11.06
C TYR A 96 -9.08 10.93 -10.18
N PRO A 97 -8.33 10.62 -9.11
CA PRO A 97 -8.66 9.51 -8.23
C PRO A 97 -9.87 9.84 -7.35
N ASN A 98 -10.69 8.85 -7.02
CA ASN A 98 -11.81 9.01 -6.08
C ASN A 98 -11.36 9.02 -4.62
N PHE A 99 -10.20 8.42 -4.32
CA PHE A 99 -9.64 8.33 -2.99
C PHE A 99 -8.13 8.18 -3.04
N LEU A 100 -7.49 8.51 -1.93
CA LEU A 100 -6.12 8.12 -1.58
C LEU A 100 -6.16 7.25 -0.34
N ASN A 101 -5.00 6.83 0.12
CA ASN A 101 -4.81 6.09 1.35
C ASN A 101 -3.89 6.89 2.28
N ARG A 102 -4.16 6.82 3.58
CA ARG A 102 -3.31 7.41 4.62
C ARG A 102 -3.02 6.46 5.76
N TYR A 103 -1.90 6.68 6.41
CA TYR A 103 -1.58 6.13 7.72
C TYR A 103 -0.64 7.08 8.46
N SER A 104 -0.93 7.39 9.71
CA SER A 104 -0.04 8.15 10.57
C SER A 104 -0.07 7.60 11.99
N SER A 105 1.07 7.08 12.45
CA SER A 105 1.23 6.64 13.84
C SER A 105 1.05 7.81 14.82
N ARG A 106 1.42 9.03 14.40
CA ARG A 106 1.27 10.26 15.21
C ARG A 106 -0.19 10.67 15.40
N LEU A 107 -1.06 10.39 14.42
CA LEU A 107 -2.49 10.64 14.53
C LEU A 107 -3.24 9.54 15.29
N GLY A 108 -2.54 8.49 15.72
CA GLY A 108 -3.13 7.34 16.42
C GLY A 108 -3.85 6.36 15.49
N ASP A 109 -3.57 6.38 14.19
CA ASP A 109 -4.13 5.40 13.27
C ASP A 109 -3.63 3.99 13.61
N THR A 110 -4.53 3.02 13.56
CA THR A 110 -4.21 1.60 13.80
C THR A 110 -4.07 0.78 12.52
N ALA A 111 -4.41 1.36 11.37
CA ALA A 111 -4.33 0.73 10.06
C ALA A 111 -4.23 1.78 8.95
N THR A 112 -3.75 1.37 7.77
CA THR A 112 -3.91 2.19 6.56
C THR A 112 -5.38 2.27 6.16
N ILE A 113 -5.89 3.49 5.98
CA ILE A 113 -7.30 3.74 5.64
C ILE A 113 -7.42 4.49 4.31
N ARG A 114 -8.61 4.46 3.70
CA ARG A 114 -8.96 5.33 2.58
C ARG A 114 -9.27 6.75 3.06
N VAL A 115 -8.98 7.72 2.20
CA VAL A 115 -9.36 9.13 2.30
C VAL A 115 -10.04 9.50 0.99
N THR A 116 -11.36 9.69 1.03
CA THR A 116 -12.14 10.13 -0.13
C THR A 116 -11.80 11.57 -0.48
N LEU A 117 -11.71 11.87 -1.78
CA LEU A 117 -11.43 13.21 -2.32
C LEU A 117 -12.71 13.94 -2.76
#